data_AF-A0A6I4YH84-F1
#
_entry.id   AF-A0A6I4YH84-F1
#
_cell.length_a   1.000
_cell.length_b   1.000
_cell.length_c   1.000
_cell.angle_alpha   90.00
_cell.angle_beta   90.00
_cell.angle_gamma   90.00
#
_symmetry.space_group_name_H-M   'P 1'
#
loop_
_entity.id
_entity.type
_entity.pdbx_description
1 polymer ?
#
loop_
_entity_poly.entity_id
_entity_poly.type
_entity_poly.pdbx_seq_one_letter_code
_entity_poly.pdbx_strand_id
1 'polypeptide(L)'
;MVMYEKMIEEILFIASQESQIDRVYGIGSYFRNDNFNDIDLVFVIHDDYDDIQDYIRFRSKLINISSHFEVKVDIIILTRDEFRQRPLKDMKGLKVLL
;
A
#
# COMPACT_ATOMS: atom_id res chain seq x y z
N MET A 1 15.27 10.97 4.13
CA MET A 1 14.02 10.61 4.83
C MET A 1 12.82 11.39 4.28
N VAL A 2 12.85 12.73 4.26
CA VAL A 2 11.72 13.59 3.84
C VAL A 2 11.10 13.25 2.46
N MET A 3 11.91 12.79 1.50
CA MET A 3 11.42 12.44 0.16
C MET A 3 10.47 11.24 0.16
N TYR A 4 10.78 10.20 0.94
CA TYR A 4 9.99 8.96 0.99
C TYR A 4 8.72 9.13 1.83
N GLU A 5 8.75 10.02 2.82
CA GLU A 5 7.55 10.41 3.57
C GLU A 5 6.52 11.07 2.65
N LYS A 6 6.93 12.01 1.80
CA LYS A 6 6.05 12.63 0.79
C LYS A 6 5.49 11.63 -0.22
N MET A 7 6.31 10.68 -0.67
CA MET A 7 5.86 9.59 -1.54
C MET A 7 4.74 8.78 -0.87
N ILE A 8 4.94 8.40 0.40
CA ILE A 8 3.95 7.65 1.16
C ILE A 8 2.67 8.48 1.34
N GLU A 9 2.78 9.77 1.64
CA GLU A 9 1.62 10.67 1.73
C GLU A 9 0.83 10.74 0.41
N GLU A 10 1.50 10.84 -0.73
CA GLU A 10 0.84 10.86 -2.05
C GLU A 10 0.13 9.53 -2.36
N ILE A 11 0.79 8.41 -2.08
CA ILE A 11 0.19 7.07 -2.22
C ILE A 11 -1.03 6.93 -1.31
N LEU A 12 -0.93 7.37 -0.05
CA LEU A 12 -2.03 7.31 0.92
C LEU A 12 -3.18 8.26 0.58
N PHE A 13 -2.88 9.42 0.00
CA PHE A 13 -3.90 10.34 -0.51
C PHE A 13 -4.68 9.70 -1.66
N ILE A 14 -4.01 9.05 -2.61
CA ILE A 14 -4.70 8.39 -3.73
C ILE A 14 -5.50 7.18 -3.23
N ALA A 15 -4.95 6.44 -2.28
CA ALA A 15 -5.67 5.36 -1.62
C ALA A 15 -6.94 5.86 -0.91
N SER A 16 -6.94 7.06 -0.33
CA SER A 16 -8.13 7.61 0.33
C SER A 16 -9.29 7.92 -0.61
N GLN A 17 -9.01 8.08 -1.90
CA GLN A 17 -10.03 8.32 -2.92
C GLN A 17 -10.66 7.03 -3.46
N GLU A 18 -10.17 5.86 -3.05
CA GLU A 18 -10.59 4.56 -3.55
C GLU A 18 -11.45 3.87 -2.48
N SER A 19 -12.77 3.85 -2.67
CA SER A 19 -13.72 3.38 -1.65
C SER A 19 -13.60 1.90 -1.30
N GLN A 20 -12.94 1.11 -2.15
CA GLN A 20 -12.66 -0.29 -1.91
C GLN A 20 -11.55 -0.54 -0.88
N ILE A 21 -10.73 0.46 -0.56
CA ILE A 21 -9.60 0.29 0.36
C ILE A 21 -10.09 0.42 1.79
N ASP A 22 -9.92 -0.66 2.56
CA ASP A 22 -10.21 -0.68 3.99
C ASP A 22 -9.06 -0.11 4.80
N ARG A 23 -7.83 -0.58 4.54
CA ARG A 23 -6.64 -0.25 5.34
C ARG A 23 -5.38 -0.30 4.50
N VAL A 24 -4.36 0.45 4.92
CA VAL A 24 -3.01 0.41 4.37
C VAL A 24 -2.01 0.19 5.49
N TYR A 25 -1.01 -0.64 5.23
CA TYR A 25 0.08 -0.93 6.16
C TYR A 25 1.42 -0.83 5.47
N GLY A 26 2.43 -0.43 6.25
CA GLY A 26 3.84 -0.54 5.88
C GLY A 26 4.46 -1.77 6.52
N ILE A 27 5.27 -2.50 5.77
CA ILE A 27 6.03 -3.65 6.26
C ILE A 27 7.50 -3.57 5.82
N GLY A 28 8.36 -4.46 6.32
CA GLY A 28 9.75 -4.50 5.85
C GLY A 28 10.68 -3.51 6.56
N SER A 29 11.92 -3.44 6.08
CA SER A 29 13.03 -2.75 6.75
C SER A 29 12.84 -1.24 6.87
N TYR A 30 12.23 -0.60 5.87
CA TYR A 30 11.92 0.83 5.91
C TYR A 30 11.09 1.19 7.15
N PHE A 31 10.00 0.46 7.40
CA PHE A 31 9.09 0.76 8.50
C PHE A 31 9.62 0.31 9.88
N ARG A 32 10.69 -0.50 9.92
CA ARG A 32 11.44 -0.85 11.13
C ARG A 32 12.58 0.12 11.46
N ASN A 33 12.82 1.13 10.62
CA ASN A 33 14.00 2.00 10.70
C ASN A 33 15.34 1.25 10.55
N ASP A 34 15.35 0.16 9.77
CA ASP A 34 16.56 -0.57 9.38
C ASP A 34 17.09 -0.04 8.03
N ASN A 35 18.27 -0.51 7.59
CA ASN A 35 18.72 -0.31 6.22
C ASN A 35 17.75 -0.99 5.24
N PHE A 36 17.26 -0.23 4.25
CA PHE A 36 16.25 -0.68 3.29
C PHE A 36 16.69 -0.41 1.84
N ASN A 37 16.19 -1.24 0.93
CA ASN A 37 16.41 -1.08 -0.53
C ASN A 37 15.09 -0.80 -1.27
N ASP A 38 13.98 -1.03 -0.59
CA ASP A 38 12.60 -0.96 -1.07
C ASP A 38 11.67 -0.49 0.06
N ILE A 39 10.45 -0.12 -0.35
CA ILE A 39 9.36 0.23 0.55
C ILE A 39 8.20 -0.71 0.26
N ASP A 40 7.87 -1.56 1.23
CA ASP A 40 6.77 -2.52 1.10
C ASP A 40 5.46 -1.96 1.67
N LEU A 41 4.42 -1.91 0.85
CA LEU A 41 3.09 -1.47 1.21
C LEU A 41 2.06 -2.60 1.02
N VAL A 42 1.17 -2.73 1.98
CA VAL A 42 0.06 -3.70 1.96
C VAL A 42 -1.26 -2.94 1.97
N PHE A 43 -2.05 -3.14 0.93
CA PHE A 43 -3.40 -2.61 0.80
C PHE A 43 -4.40 -3.72 1.09
N VAL A 44 -5.27 -3.48 2.08
CA VAL A 44 -6.38 -4.36 2.39
C VAL A 44 -7.64 -3.76 1.75
N ILE A 45 -8.27 -4.52 0.86
CA ILE A 45 -9.49 -4.12 0.13
C ILE A 45 -10.71 -4.92 0.63
N HIS A 46 -11.91 -4.42 0.34
CA HIS A 46 -13.15 -5.13 0.67
C HIS A 46 -13.29 -6.46 -0.09
N ASP A 47 -13.97 -7.44 0.52
CA ASP A 47 -14.14 -8.78 -0.05
C ASP A 47 -15.13 -8.81 -1.23
N ASP A 48 -16.03 -7.83 -1.31
CA ASP A 48 -17.00 -7.65 -2.39
C ASP A 48 -16.41 -6.91 -3.61
N TYR A 49 -15.09 -6.70 -3.60
CA TYR A 49 -14.37 -6.12 -4.73
C TYR A 49 -14.21 -7.16 -5.85
N ASP A 50 -15.23 -7.24 -6.69
CA ASP A 50 -15.37 -8.30 -7.71
C ASP A 50 -15.01 -7.84 -9.14
N ASP A 51 -14.63 -6.57 -9.32
CA ASP A 51 -14.24 -6.04 -10.63
C ASP A 51 -12.73 -6.11 -10.85
N ILE A 52 -12.29 -7.16 -11.55
CA ILE A 52 -10.89 -7.35 -11.96
C ILE A 52 -10.33 -6.15 -12.74
N GLN A 53 -11.17 -5.39 -13.46
CA GLN A 53 -10.73 -4.20 -14.18
C GLN A 53 -10.42 -3.06 -13.22
N ASP A 54 -11.24 -2.88 -12.19
CA ASP A 54 -10.97 -1.90 -11.14
C ASP A 54 -9.70 -2.29 -10.38
N TYR A 55 -9.49 -3.58 -10.11
CA TYR A 55 -8.24 -4.07 -9.49
C TYR A 55 -7.01 -3.72 -10.34
N ILE A 56 -7.06 -4.03 -11.65
CA ILE A 56 -5.98 -3.72 -12.58
C ILE A 56 -5.75 -2.22 -12.66
N ARG A 57 -6.82 -1.42 -12.73
CA ARG A 57 -6.76 0.05 -12.76
C ARG A 57 -6.09 0.59 -11.51
N PHE A 58 -6.55 0.17 -10.33
CA PHE A 58 -6.01 0.59 -9.05
C PHE A 58 -4.53 0.22 -8.91
N ARG A 59 -4.19 -1.04 -9.17
CA ARG A 59 -2.80 -1.51 -9.16
C ARG A 59 -1.92 -0.72 -10.13
N SER A 60 -2.43 -0.41 -11.31
CA SER A 60 -1.70 0.40 -12.31
C SER A 60 -1.47 1.83 -11.84
N LYS A 61 -2.45 2.47 -11.16
CA LYS A 61 -2.27 3.79 -10.55
C LYS A 61 -1.13 3.76 -9.53
N LEU A 62 -1.15 2.78 -8.62
CA LEU A 62 -0.10 2.64 -7.60
C LEU A 62 1.29 2.42 -8.19
N ILE A 63 1.41 1.53 -9.18
CA ILE A 63 2.67 1.27 -9.88
C ILE A 63 3.18 2.54 -10.58
N ASN A 64 2.29 3.27 -11.27
CA ASN A 64 2.66 4.49 -11.96
C ASN A 64 3.24 5.53 -10.99
N ILE A 65 2.58 5.76 -9.85
CA ILE A 65 3.10 6.66 -8.80
C ILE A 65 4.48 6.20 -8.36
N SER A 66 4.63 4.92 -7.97
CA SER A 66 5.91 4.39 -7.50
C SER A 66 7.05 4.54 -8.50
N SER A 67 6.76 4.54 -9.82
CA SER A 67 7.78 4.69 -10.86
C SER A 67 8.44 6.07 -10.90
N HIS A 68 7.87 7.07 -10.23
CA HIS A 68 8.43 8.44 -10.16
C HIS A 68 9.49 8.60 -9.05
N PHE A 69 9.77 7.55 -8.28
CA PHE A 69 10.64 7.63 -7.12
C PHE A 69 11.92 6.80 -7.31
N GLU A 70 13.03 7.28 -6.73
CA GLU A 70 14.35 6.62 -6.80
C GLU A 70 14.45 5.34 -5.94
N VAL A 71 13.37 4.95 -5.27
CA VAL A 71 13.28 3.73 -4.45
C VAL A 71 12.19 2.83 -5.00
N LYS A 72 12.47 1.53 -5.03
CA LYS A 72 11.48 0.52 -5.42
C LYS A 72 10.35 0.50 -4.37
N VAL A 73 9.10 0.52 -4.82
CA VAL A 73 7.94 0.30 -3.95
C VAL A 73 7.32 -1.03 -4.31
N ASP A 74 7.29 -1.96 -3.37
CA ASP A 74 6.62 -3.24 -3.52
C ASP A 74 5.21 -3.15 -2.95
N ILE A 75 4.23 -3.53 -3.77
CA ILE A 75 2.81 -3.39 -3.45
C ILE A 75 2.17 -4.77 -3.38
N ILE A 76 1.61 -5.07 -2.22
CA ILE A 76 0.79 -6.25 -1.96
C ILE A 76 -0.65 -5.79 -1.79
N ILE A 77 -1.58 -6.41 -2.50
CA ILE A 77 -3.02 -6.15 -2.34
C ILE A 77 -3.65 -7.46 -1.85
N LEU A 78 -4.44 -7.37 -0.78
CA LEU A 78 -5.14 -8.49 -0.16
C LEU A 78 -6.60 -8.11 0.06
N THR A 79 -7.54 -9.04 -0.12
CA THR A 79 -8.89 -8.88 0.43
C THR A 79 -8.86 -8.94 1.96
N ARG A 80 -9.93 -8.51 2.64
CA ARG A 80 -10.02 -8.64 4.11
C ARG A 80 -9.95 -10.10 4.53
N ASP A 81 -10.53 -11.01 3.77
CA ASP A 81 -10.50 -12.44 4.06
C ASP A 81 -9.11 -13.05 3.86
N GLU A 82 -8.40 -12.70 2.79
CA GLU A 82 -6.99 -13.08 2.61
C GLU A 82 -6.12 -12.55 3.76
N PHE A 83 -6.34 -11.29 4.14
CA PHE A 83 -5.63 -10.65 5.24
C PHE A 83 -5.88 -11.35 6.59
N ARG A 84 -7.13 -11.72 6.88
CA ARG A 84 -7.51 -12.45 8.12
C ARG A 84 -6.90 -13.84 8.18
N GLN A 85 -6.85 -14.54 7.06
CA GLN A 85 -6.30 -15.90 7.01
C GLN A 85 -4.78 -15.94 7.10
N ARG A 86 -4.10 -14.85 6.70
CA ARG A 86 -2.64 -14.74 6.67
C ARG A 86 -2.16 -13.36 7.12
N PRO A 87 -2.33 -13.00 8.41
CA PRO A 87 -1.79 -11.74 8.90
C PRO A 87 -0.27 -11.76 8.76
N LEU A 88 0.28 -10.76 8.07
CA LEU A 88 1.73 -10.62 7.89
C LEU A 88 2.37 -10.20 9.23
N LYS A 89 3.60 -10.64 9.50
CA LYS A 89 4.34 -10.25 10.71
C LYS A 89 4.77 -8.78 10.63
N ASP A 90 4.87 -8.11 11.78
CA ASP A 90 5.47 -6.79 11.94
C ASP A 90 4.83 -5.66 11.10
N MET A 91 3.50 -5.63 11.05
CA MET A 91 2.76 -4.60 10.29
C MET A 91 2.65 -3.28 11.05
N LYS A 92 3.08 -2.19 10.40
CA LYS A 92 2.86 -0.82 10.90
C LYS A 92 1.63 -0.23 10.21
N GLY A 93 0.59 0.05 10.98
CA GLY A 93 -0.61 0.72 10.46
C GLY A 93 -0.29 2.11 9.92
N LEU A 94 -0.71 2.39 8.69
CA LEU A 94 -0.61 3.71 8.07
C LEU A 94 -1.98 4.38 8.10
N LYS A 95 -2.01 5.67 8.45
CA LYS A 95 -3.25 6.45 8.43
C LYS A 95 -3.48 6.95 7.01
N VAL A 96 -4.57 6.48 6.40
CA VAL A 96 -5.09 7.05 5.15
C VAL A 96 -5.58 8.47 5.45
N LEU A 97 -5.16 9.45 4.65
CA LEU A 97 -5.55 10.85 4.81
C LEU A 97 -6.99 11.02 4.29
N LEU A 98 -7.95 11.13 5.21
CA LEU A 98 -9.37 11.45 4.92
C LEU A 98 -9.55 12.93 4.61
#